data_AF-A0A2T4RYK1-F1
#
_entry.id   AF-A0A2T4RYK1-F1
#
_cell.length_a   1.000
_cell.length_b   1.000
_cell.length_c   1.000
_cell.angle_alpha   90.00
_cell.angle_beta   90.00
_cell.angle_gamma   90.00
#
_symmetry.space_group_name_H-M   'P 1'
#
loop_
_entity.id
_entity.type
_entity.pdbx_description
1 polymer ?
#
loop_
_entity_poly.entity_id
_entity_poly.type
_entity_poly.pdbx_seq_one_letter_code
_entity_poly.pdbx_strand_id
1 'polypeptide(L)'
;MKKFLRTLRNATKGVDLSLIITFILLGFIGIVMVYSASMVPASKGSLTGGYPVASNHFMKRQAIYFVIGLIIIFFSLFVRIDFFKSPNVQLIMLLVTFGLLALTLLIGKEIN
;
A
#
# COMPACT_ATOMS: atom_id res chain seq x y z
N MET A 1 -30.48 -10.36 2.32
CA MET A 1 -29.18 -11.01 2.01
C MET A 1 -28.98 -11.38 0.54
N LYS A 2 -29.89 -12.12 -0.13
CA LYS A 2 -29.68 -12.57 -1.54
C LYS A 2 -29.50 -11.45 -2.58
N LYS A 3 -30.16 -10.28 -2.41
CA LYS A 3 -29.95 -9.10 -3.27
C LYS A 3 -28.53 -8.52 -3.15
N PHE A 4 -28.04 -8.38 -1.92
CA PHE A 4 -26.69 -7.86 -1.62
C PHE A 4 -25.58 -8.75 -2.20
N LEU A 5 -25.69 -10.07 -2.03
CA LEU A 5 -24.77 -11.04 -2.63
C LEU A 5 -24.77 -11.02 -4.17
N ARG A 6 -25.94 -10.78 -4.80
CA ARG A 6 -26.04 -10.61 -6.26
C ARG A 6 -25.41 -9.29 -6.73
N THR A 7 -25.58 -8.21 -6.00
CA THR A 7 -24.95 -6.92 -6.31
C THR A 7 -23.43 -7.01 -6.20
N LEU A 8 -22.91 -7.62 -5.14
CA LEU A 8 -21.48 -7.91 -4.99
C LEU A 8 -20.96 -8.76 -6.14
N ARG A 9 -21.63 -9.86 -6.47
CA ARG A 9 -21.23 -10.75 -7.56
C ARG A 9 -21.25 -10.07 -8.94
N ASN A 10 -22.15 -9.11 -9.17
CA ASN A 10 -22.16 -8.33 -10.40
C ASN A 10 -21.11 -7.22 -10.39
N ALA A 11 -20.78 -6.63 -9.24
CA ALA A 11 -19.69 -5.66 -9.08
C ALA A 11 -18.31 -6.32 -9.22
N THR A 12 -18.17 -7.60 -8.86
CA THR A 12 -16.95 -8.39 -9.06
C THR A 12 -16.86 -9.03 -10.45
N LYS A 13 -17.83 -8.83 -11.34
CA LYS A 13 -17.71 -9.30 -12.74
C LYS A 13 -16.63 -8.48 -13.44
N GLY A 14 -15.56 -9.15 -13.87
CA GLY A 14 -14.39 -8.51 -14.48
C GLY A 14 -13.30 -8.12 -13.48
N VAL A 15 -13.51 -8.38 -12.18
CA VAL A 15 -12.47 -8.22 -11.16
C VAL A 15 -11.70 -9.53 -11.03
N ASP A 16 -10.37 -9.48 -11.18
CA ASP A 16 -9.51 -10.63 -10.97
C ASP A 16 -9.35 -10.91 -9.46
N LEU A 17 -10.20 -11.80 -8.96
CA LEU A 17 -10.17 -12.23 -7.57
C LEU A 17 -8.87 -12.97 -7.22
N SER A 18 -8.20 -13.60 -8.18
CA SER A 18 -6.91 -14.28 -7.96
C SER A 18 -5.84 -13.26 -7.57
N LEU A 19 -5.83 -12.10 -8.22
CA LEU A 19 -4.91 -11.01 -7.91
C LEU A 19 -5.14 -10.46 -6.48
N ILE A 20 -6.39 -10.31 -6.06
CA ILE A 20 -6.71 -9.83 -4.70
C ILE A 20 -6.29 -10.87 -3.66
N ILE A 21 -6.55 -12.16 -3.91
CA ILE A 21 -6.16 -13.24 -3.00
C ILE A 21 -4.63 -13.33 -2.88
N THR A 22 -3.91 -13.25 -4.00
CA THR A 22 -2.44 -13.27 -3.99
C THR A 22 -1.87 -12.06 -3.23
N PHE A 23 -2.44 -10.86 -3.42
CA PHE A 23 -2.08 -9.68 -2.63
C PHE A 23 -2.25 -9.91 -1.11
N ILE A 24 -3.40 -10.47 -0.70
CA ILE A 24 -3.67 -10.76 0.71
C ILE A 24 -2.66 -11.75 1.28
N LEU A 25 -2.39 -12.84 0.56
CA LEU A 25 -1.42 -13.86 0.98
C LEU A 25 0.00 -13.28 1.10
N LEU A 26 0.45 -12.55 0.08
CA LEU A 26 1.75 -11.87 0.11
C LEU A 26 1.85 -10.84 1.24
N GLY A 27 0.76 -10.13 1.52
CA GLY A 27 0.69 -9.18 2.62
C GLY A 27 0.91 -9.84 3.97
N PHE A 28 0.23 -10.95 4.25
CA PHE A 28 0.45 -11.72 5.48
C PHE A 28 1.87 -12.27 5.59
N ILE A 29 2.39 -12.85 4.50
CA ILE A 29 3.78 -13.33 4.45
C ILE A 29 4.75 -12.18 4.72
N GLY A 30 4.50 -11.00 4.14
CA GLY A 30 5.30 -9.80 4.34
C GLY A 30 5.30 -9.32 5.80
N ILE A 31 4.16 -9.36 6.49
CA ILE A 31 4.08 -9.00 7.91
C ILE A 31 4.95 -9.94 8.75
N VAL A 32 4.87 -11.25 8.51
CA VAL A 32 5.68 -12.26 9.22
C VAL A 32 7.17 -12.08 8.91
N MET A 33 7.50 -11.84 7.64
CA MET A 33 8.88 -11.62 7.19
C MET A 33 9.48 -10.38 7.84
N VAL A 34 8.76 -9.26 7.87
CA VAL A 34 9.21 -8.03 8.55
C VAL A 34 9.40 -8.27 10.04
N TYR A 35 8.49 -8.97 10.71
CA TYR A 35 8.67 -9.28 12.13
C TYR A 35 9.96 -10.08 12.37
N SER A 36 10.18 -11.14 11.59
CA SER A 36 11.36 -12.01 11.71
C SER A 36 12.67 -11.25 11.47
N ALA A 37 12.74 -10.47 10.40
CA ALA A 37 13.96 -9.75 10.01
C ALA A 37 14.26 -8.56 10.93
N SER A 38 13.23 -7.89 11.45
CA SER A 38 13.40 -6.62 12.18
C SER A 38 13.38 -6.73 13.70
N MET A 39 12.92 -7.84 14.29
CA MET A 39 12.77 -7.99 15.74
C MET A 39 14.09 -7.80 16.52
N VAL A 40 15.15 -8.52 16.15
CA VAL A 40 16.45 -8.42 16.84
C VAL A 40 17.10 -7.05 16.59
N PRO A 41 17.19 -6.55 15.35
CA PRO A 41 17.74 -5.23 15.08
C PRO A 41 16.96 -4.07 15.73
N ALA A 42 15.63 -4.19 15.84
CA ALA A 42 14.77 -3.20 16.51
C ALA A 42 15.08 -3.10 18.02
N SER A 43 15.17 -4.24 18.68
CA SER A 43 15.49 -4.30 20.12
C SER A 43 16.92 -3.83 20.43
N LYS A 44 17.84 -3.96 19.47
CA LYS A 44 19.23 -3.49 19.59
C LYS A 44 19.43 -2.05 19.10
N GLY A 45 18.38 -1.39 18.61
CA GLY A 45 18.45 -0.02 18.11
C GLY A 45 19.24 0.16 16.80
N SER A 46 19.67 -0.92 16.14
CA SER A 46 20.53 -0.83 14.95
C SER A 46 19.79 -0.31 13.71
N LEU A 47 18.45 -0.40 13.69
CA LEU A 47 17.59 0.14 12.62
C LEU A 47 17.05 1.55 12.91
N THR A 48 17.41 2.13 14.06
CA THR A 48 16.80 3.35 14.60
C THR A 48 17.87 4.33 15.11
N GLY A 49 19.10 4.22 14.60
CA GLY A 49 20.19 5.12 14.94
C GLY A 49 20.68 5.00 16.39
N GLY A 50 20.59 3.80 16.97
CA GLY A 50 21.04 3.50 18.35
C GLY A 50 19.94 3.49 19.41
N TYR A 51 18.71 3.87 19.06
CA TYR A 51 17.60 3.94 20.02
C TYR A 51 16.76 2.65 19.98
N PRO A 52 16.75 1.80 21.01
CA PRO A 52 15.98 0.57 20.99
C PRO A 52 14.48 0.87 20.90
N VAL A 53 13.80 0.23 19.96
CA VAL A 53 12.35 0.30 19.81
C VAL A 53 11.73 -1.06 20.07
N ALA A 54 10.43 -1.08 20.35
CA ALA A 54 9.70 -2.33 20.54
C ALA A 54 9.94 -3.29 19.36
N SER A 55 10.16 -4.57 19.64
CA SER A 55 10.42 -5.61 18.64
C SER A 55 9.33 -5.71 17.55
N ASN A 56 8.11 -5.31 17.88
CA ASN A 56 6.97 -5.30 16.96
C ASN A 56 6.77 -3.98 16.20
N HIS A 57 7.64 -2.98 16.37
CA HIS A 57 7.45 -1.64 15.80
C HIS A 57 7.31 -1.65 14.28
N PHE A 58 8.22 -2.33 13.57
CA PHE A 58 8.18 -2.42 12.10
C PHE A 58 7.03 -3.30 11.61
N MET A 59 6.74 -4.40 12.31
CA MET A 59 5.58 -5.27 12.02
C MET A 59 4.26 -4.50 12.11
N LYS A 60 4.07 -3.67 13.14
CA LYS A 60 2.86 -2.85 13.29
C LYS A 60 2.68 -1.88 12.13
N ARG A 61 3.76 -1.22 11.69
CA ARG A 61 3.73 -0.33 10.52
C ARG A 61 3.40 -1.11 9.25
N GLN A 62 4.00 -2.28 9.05
CA GLN A 62 3.70 -3.13 7.90
C GLN A 62 2.21 -3.55 7.89
N ALA A 63 1.65 -3.90 9.04
CA ALA A 63 0.23 -4.23 9.17
C ALA A 63 -0.68 -3.02 8.87
N ILE A 64 -0.31 -1.82 9.33
CA ILE A 64 -1.04 -0.58 9.00
C ILE A 64 -1.02 -0.34 7.47
N TYR A 65 0.14 -0.43 6.83
CA TYR A 65 0.24 -0.24 5.38
C TYR A 65 -0.50 -1.32 4.58
N PHE A 66 -0.53 -2.56 5.08
CA PHE A 66 -1.33 -3.63 4.49
C PHE A 66 -2.83 -3.28 4.54
N VAL A 67 -3.34 -2.79 5.68
CA VAL A 67 -4.74 -2.34 5.81
C VAL A 67 -5.03 -1.15 4.89
N ILE A 68 -4.13 -0.17 4.80
CA ILE A 68 -4.26 0.96 3.87
C ILE A 68 -4.35 0.44 2.42
N GLY A 69 -3.51 -0.52 2.04
CA GLY A 69 -3.56 -1.16 0.73
C GLY A 69 -4.91 -1.82 0.43
N LEU A 70 -5.49 -2.52 1.42
CA LEU A 70 -6.83 -3.10 1.28
C LEU A 70 -7.92 -2.03 1.09
N ILE A 71 -7.82 -0.90 1.80
CA ILE A 71 -8.75 0.23 1.64
C ILE A 71 -8.62 0.82 0.22
N ILE A 72 -7.40 0.95 -0.30
CA ILE A 72 -7.16 1.44 -1.67
C ILE A 72 -7.76 0.49 -2.71
N ILE A 73 -7.55 -0.82 -2.55
CA ILE A 73 -8.16 -1.84 -3.44
C ILE A 73 -9.69 -1.78 -3.35
N PHE A 74 -10.25 -1.63 -2.15
CA PHE A 74 -11.70 -1.49 -2.00
C PHE A 74 -12.22 -0.23 -2.70
N PHE A 75 -11.54 0.91 -2.53
CA PHE A 75 -11.91 2.16 -3.18
C PHE A 75 -11.80 2.07 -4.70
N SER A 76 -10.76 1.40 -5.23
CA SER A 76 -10.54 1.27 -6.67
C SER A 76 -11.67 0.54 -7.40
N LEU A 77 -12.40 -0.36 -6.72
CA LEU A 77 -13.59 -1.02 -7.26
C LEU A 77 -14.72 -0.04 -7.61
N PHE A 78 -14.75 1.14 -6.99
CA PHE A 78 -15.75 2.17 -7.25
C PHE A 78 -15.29 3.23 -8.26
N VAL A 79 -14.01 3.21 -8.65
CA VAL A 79 -13.46 4.20 -9.57
C VAL A 79 -13.65 3.78 -11.02
N ARG A 80 -14.22 4.66 -11.83
CA ARG A 80 -14.37 4.43 -13.27
C ARG A 80 -13.04 4.62 -13.98
N ILE A 81 -12.60 3.61 -14.74
CA ILE A 81 -11.31 3.66 -15.45
C ILE A 81 -11.25 4.79 -16.50
N ASP A 82 -12.39 5.20 -17.05
CA ASP A 82 -12.44 6.23 -18.09
C ASP A 82 -12.00 7.61 -17.60
N PHE A 83 -12.09 7.86 -16.28
CA PHE A 83 -11.54 9.07 -15.67
C PHE A 83 -10.02 9.19 -15.93
N PHE A 84 -9.28 8.09 -15.74
CA PHE A 84 -7.84 8.03 -15.93
C PHE A 84 -7.39 7.95 -17.39
N LYS A 85 -8.30 7.64 -18.31
CA LYS A 85 -8.00 7.62 -19.75
C LYS A 85 -8.02 9.01 -20.39
N SER A 86 -8.57 10.01 -19.71
CA SER A 86 -8.62 11.36 -20.28
C SER A 86 -7.22 11.98 -20.37
N PRO A 87 -6.85 12.60 -21.51
CA PRO A 87 -5.51 13.14 -21.71
C PRO A 87 -5.19 14.26 -20.72
N ASN A 88 -6.20 15.04 -20.31
CA ASN A 88 -6.05 16.09 -19.30
C ASN A 88 -5.68 15.50 -17.93
N VAL A 89 -6.34 14.43 -17.48
CA VAL A 89 -6.01 13.78 -16.20
C VAL A 89 -4.62 13.15 -16.27
N GLN A 90 -4.25 12.53 -17.40
CA GLN A 90 -2.91 11.98 -17.59
C GLN A 90 -1.82 13.06 -17.56
N LEU A 91 -2.05 14.20 -18.20
CA LEU A 91 -1.14 15.33 -18.19
C LEU A 91 -1.01 15.92 -16.77
N ILE A 92 -2.12 16.05 -16.03
CA ILE A 92 -2.07 16.48 -14.62
C ILE A 92 -1.29 15.49 -13.77
N MET A 93 -1.55 14.18 -13.89
CA MET A 93 -0.81 13.15 -13.14
C MET A 93 0.69 13.19 -13.45
N LEU A 94 1.05 13.40 -14.72
CA LEU A 94 2.43 13.55 -15.15
C LEU A 94 3.08 14.78 -14.53
N LEU A 95 2.44 15.95 -14.65
CA LEU A 95 2.95 17.20 -14.07
C LEU A 95 3.09 17.11 -12.55
N VAL A 96 2.12 16.52 -11.85
CA VAL A 96 2.18 16.31 -10.40
C VAL A 96 3.34 15.37 -10.05
N THR A 97 3.55 14.30 -10.81
CA THR A 97 4.65 13.35 -10.55
C THR A 97 6.00 14.03 -10.75
N PHE A 98 6.23 14.69 -11.88
CA PHE A 98 7.48 15.43 -12.13
C PHE A 98 7.70 16.56 -11.10
N GLY A 99 6.62 17.26 -10.74
CA GLY A 99 6.67 18.28 -9.70
C GLY A 99 7.06 17.73 -8.33
N LEU A 100 6.51 16.57 -7.94
CA LEU A 100 6.90 15.89 -6.71
C LEU A 100 8.35 15.40 -6.75
N LEU A 101 8.82 14.87 -7.89
CA LEU A 101 10.24 14.50 -8.05
C LEU A 101 11.16 15.73 -7.86
N ALA A 102 10.86 16.84 -8.53
CA ALA A 102 11.62 18.07 -8.38
C ALA A 102 11.59 18.58 -6.93
N LEU A 103 10.42 18.53 -6.28
CA LEU A 103 10.26 18.93 -4.88
C LEU A 103 11.10 18.05 -3.94
N THR A 104 11.12 16.73 -4.16
CA THR A 104 11.94 15.81 -3.35
C THR A 104 13.43 16.05 -3.50
N LEU A 105 13.91 16.58 -4.64
CA LEU A 105 15.32 16.97 -4.80
C LEU A 105 15.67 18.23 -4.01
N LEU A 106 14.71 19.14 -3.83
CA LEU A 106 14.94 20.43 -3.17
C LEU A 106 14.78 20.36 -1.64
N ILE A 107 13.81 19.59 -1.14
CA ILE A 107 13.41 19.56 0.29
C ILE A 107 13.43 18.12 0.84
N GLY A 108 13.95 17.16 0.06
CA GLY A 108 14.09 15.78 0.52
C GLY A 108 15.04 15.65 1.69
N LYS A 109 14.83 14.61 2.49
CA LYS A 109 15.76 14.21 3.55
C LYS A 109 16.65 13.11 3.01
N GLU A 110 17.96 13.27 3.14
CA GLU A 110 18.92 12.19 2.89
C GLU A 110 18.76 11.07 3.93
N ILE A 111 18.62 9.85 3.44
CA ILE A 111 18.36 8.66 4.28
C ILE A 111 19.55 7.67 4.23
N ASN A 112 20.29 7.59 3.12
CA ASN A 112 21.33 6.59 2.87
C ASN A 112 22.71 7.21 2.67
#